data_AF-A0A3A0A4D2-F1
#
_entry.id   AF-A0A3A0A4D2-F1
#
_cell.length_a   1.000
_cell.length_b   1.000
_cell.length_c   1.000
_cell.angle_alpha   90.00
_cell.angle_beta   90.00
_cell.angle_gamma   90.00
#
_symmetry.space_group_name_H-M   'P 1'
#
loop_
_entity.id
_entity.type
_entity.pdbx_description
1 polymer ?
#
loop_
_entity_poly.entity_id
_entity_poly.type
_entity_poly.pdbx_seq_one_letter_code
_entity_poly.pdbx_strand_id
1 'polypeptide(L)'
;MRVTYRVEHSTSPSEMSLTYATDQGGTAQEDVRVSRWEKNYTMSRGDFAYISVQNGIDSGTVTCEILLDGRPWKKTTSSGAYVIASCSGSVGRD
;
A
#
# COMPACT_ATOMS: atom_id res chain seq x y z
N MET A 1 11.31 3.55 -12.90
CA MET A 1 11.70 3.38 -11.48
C MET A 1 10.90 2.23 -10.92
N ARG A 2 11.51 1.38 -10.09
CA ARG A 2 10.80 0.30 -9.44
C ARG A 2 10.00 0.87 -8.27
N VAL A 3 8.68 0.76 -8.34
CA VAL A 3 7.77 1.12 -7.25
C VAL A 3 7.33 -0.16 -6.58
N THR A 4 7.57 -0.27 -5.27
CA THR A 4 7.11 -1.40 -4.46
C THR A 4 6.05 -0.90 -3.49
N TYR A 5 4.83 -1.43 -3.61
CA TYR A 5 3.81 -1.26 -2.59
C TYR A 5 3.96 -2.35 -1.55
N ARG A 6 4.07 -1.98 -0.28
CA ARG A 6 4.16 -2.88 0.85
C ARG A 6 3.08 -2.55 1.86
N VAL A 7 2.39 -3.57 2.33
CA VAL A 7 1.35 -3.46 3.34
C VAL A 7 1.61 -4.46 4.45
N GLU A 8 1.44 -4.01 5.69
CA GLU A 8 1.58 -4.84 6.88
C GLU A 8 0.39 -4.62 7.83
N HIS A 9 -0.06 -5.70 8.46
CA HIS A 9 -1.01 -5.67 9.55
C HIS A 9 -0.38 -6.27 10.80
N SER A 10 -0.66 -5.71 11.98
CA SER A 10 -0.13 -6.16 13.27
C SER A 10 -0.59 -7.55 13.72
N THR A 11 -1.49 -8.18 12.96
CA THR A 11 -2.18 -9.44 13.32
C THR A 11 -2.03 -10.40 12.17
N SER A 12 -1.80 -11.69 12.46
CA SER A 12 -1.53 -12.69 11.43
C SER A 12 -2.33 -13.98 11.65
N PRO A 13 -3.08 -14.47 10.65
CA PRO A 13 -3.47 -13.77 9.42
C PRO A 13 -4.49 -12.65 9.73
N SER A 14 -4.62 -11.68 8.83
CA SER A 14 -5.63 -10.61 8.90
C SER A 14 -6.31 -10.45 7.56
N GLU A 15 -7.59 -10.11 7.58
CA GLU A 15 -8.32 -9.70 6.39
C GLU A 15 -7.98 -8.24 6.08
N MET A 16 -7.62 -7.96 4.83
CA MET A 16 -7.32 -6.62 4.34
C MET A 16 -7.95 -6.40 2.97
N SER A 17 -8.53 -5.22 2.75
CA SER A 17 -8.99 -4.78 1.43
C SER A 17 -8.03 -3.74 0.88
N LEU A 18 -7.47 -3.98 -0.29
CA LEU A 18 -6.45 -3.14 -0.92
C LEU A 18 -7.01 -2.45 -2.15
N THR A 19 -6.61 -1.21 -2.36
CA THR A 19 -6.84 -0.46 -3.60
C THR A 19 -5.54 0.26 -3.97
N TYR A 20 -5.06 0.09 -5.20
CA TYR A 20 -3.76 0.65 -5.61
C TYR A 20 -3.71 1.04 -7.09
N ALA A 21 -2.88 2.02 -7.40
CA ALA A 21 -2.63 2.47 -8.78
C ALA A 21 -1.68 1.51 -9.51
N THR A 22 -1.98 1.14 -10.74
CA THR A 22 -1.14 0.28 -11.58
C THR A 22 -0.17 1.09 -12.42
N ASP A 23 0.86 0.43 -12.96
CA ASP A 23 1.81 1.02 -13.92
C ASP A 23 1.18 1.43 -15.25
N GLN A 24 -0.04 0.96 -15.55
CA GLN A 24 -0.81 1.35 -16.73
C GLN A 24 -1.72 2.57 -16.45
N GLY A 25 -1.58 3.22 -15.29
CA GLY A 25 -2.42 4.35 -14.88
C GLY A 25 -3.84 3.97 -14.44
N GLY A 26 -4.11 2.68 -14.28
CA GLY A 26 -5.38 2.16 -13.78
C GLY A 26 -5.42 2.06 -12.26
N THR A 27 -6.54 1.57 -11.73
CA THR A 27 -6.70 1.20 -10.32
C THR A 27 -7.10 -0.28 -10.24
N ALA A 28 -6.45 -1.02 -9.34
CA ALA A 28 -6.77 -2.41 -9.04
C ALA A 28 -7.19 -2.55 -7.57
N GLN A 29 -7.99 -3.57 -7.30
CA GLN A 29 -8.49 -3.90 -5.97
C GLN A 29 -8.39 -5.40 -5.73
N GLU A 30 -8.06 -5.80 -4.51
CA GLU A 30 -8.09 -7.20 -4.09
C GLU A 30 -8.28 -7.31 -2.57
N ASP A 31 -8.95 -8.38 -2.15
CA ASP A 31 -9.07 -8.76 -0.76
C ASP A 31 -8.09 -9.89 -0.46
N VAL A 32 -7.32 -9.77 0.62
CA VAL A 32 -6.29 -10.74 1.00
C VAL A 32 -6.40 -11.13 2.46
N ARG A 33 -5.99 -12.37 2.77
CA ARG A 33 -5.96 -12.90 4.14
C ARG A 33 -4.53 -13.22 4.59
N VAL A 34 -3.69 -12.18 4.64
CA VAL A 34 -2.27 -12.25 5.01
C VAL A 34 -1.93 -11.08 5.93
N SER A 35 -0.86 -11.18 6.71
CA SER A 35 -0.34 -10.08 7.53
C SER A 35 0.65 -9.19 6.81
N ARG A 36 1.18 -9.64 5.67
CA ARG A 36 2.12 -8.91 4.83
C ARG A 36 1.81 -9.14 3.36
N TRP A 37 1.73 -8.06 2.60
CA TRP A 37 1.49 -8.07 1.16
C TRP A 37 2.50 -7.15 0.47
N GLU A 38 2.93 -7.54 -0.73
CA GLU A 38 3.86 -6.75 -1.53
C GLU A 38 3.55 -6.88 -3.03
N LYS A 39 3.67 -5.78 -3.77
CA LYS A 39 3.53 -5.72 -5.23
C LYS A 39 4.55 -4.78 -5.84
N ASN A 40 5.10 -5.17 -6.98
CA ASN A 40 6.12 -4.42 -7.70
C ASN A 40 5.61 -3.94 -9.05
N TYR A 41 5.92 -2.69 -9.39
CA TYR A 41 5.62 -2.04 -10.65
C TYR A 41 6.84 -1.32 -11.20
N THR A 42 6.87 -1.14 -12.52
CA THR A 42 7.81 -0.24 -13.18
C THR A 42 7.06 1.01 -13.61
N MET A 43 7.25 2.12 -12.91
CA MET A 43 6.58 3.40 -13.20
C MET A 43 7.58 4.44 -13.73
N SER A 44 7.09 5.33 -14.57
CA SER A 44 7.83 6.48 -15.12
C SER A 44 7.84 7.65 -14.16
N ARG A 45 8.79 8.58 -14.36
CA ARG A 45 8.83 9.82 -13.59
C ARG A 45 7.58 10.65 -13.87
N GLY A 46 6.90 11.08 -12.83
CA GLY A 46 5.64 11.82 -12.89
C GLY A 46 4.39 10.95 -12.77
N ASP A 47 4.51 9.62 -12.88
CA ASP A 47 3.40 8.71 -12.63
C ASP A 47 2.92 8.82 -11.18
N PHE A 48 1.63 8.58 -10.98
CA PHE A 48 1.02 8.60 -9.66
C PHE A 48 1.07 7.20 -9.02
N ALA A 49 1.87 7.08 -7.96
CA ALA A 49 1.90 5.89 -7.13
C ALA A 49 0.91 6.07 -5.97
N TYR A 50 0.07 5.05 -5.74
CA TYR A 50 -0.95 5.09 -4.71
C TYR A 50 -1.26 3.70 -4.20
N ILE A 51 -1.43 3.59 -2.88
CA ILE A 51 -2.04 2.43 -2.24
C ILE A 51 -2.83 2.87 -1.00
N SER A 52 -4.03 2.31 -0.85
CA SER A 52 -4.78 2.30 0.41
C SER A 52 -5.07 0.88 0.84
N VAL A 53 -5.03 0.67 2.15
CA VAL A 53 -5.39 -0.59 2.78
C VAL A 53 -6.36 -0.31 3.93
N GLN A 54 -7.43 -1.09 3.98
CA GLN A 54 -8.34 -1.16 5.12
C GLN A 54 -8.17 -2.50 5.85
N ASN A 55 -8.12 -2.51 7.18
CA ASN A 55 -8.22 -3.77 7.93
C ASN A 55 -9.69 -4.24 8.03
N GLY A 56 -9.93 -5.53 7.89
CA GLY A 56 -11.26 -6.14 7.94
C GLY A 56 -11.74 -6.52 9.34
N ILE A 57 -11.07 -6.05 10.40
CA ILE A 57 -11.27 -6.55 11.77
C ILE A 57 -11.44 -5.41 12.79
N ASP A 58 -12.08 -5.73 13.92
CA ASP A 58 -12.46 -4.78 14.99
C ASP A 58 -11.28 -4.19 15.79
N SER A 59 -10.04 -4.58 15.49
CA SER A 59 -8.85 -4.01 16.11
C SER A 59 -7.60 -4.33 15.30
N GLY A 60 -6.60 -3.45 15.36
CA GLY A 60 -5.32 -3.71 14.72
C GLY A 60 -4.63 -2.44 14.28
N THR A 61 -3.41 -2.61 13.80
CA THR A 61 -2.62 -1.55 13.18
C THR A 61 -2.29 -1.99 11.77
N VAL A 62 -2.61 -1.15 10.80
CA VAL A 62 -2.28 -1.36 9.40
C VAL A 62 -1.31 -0.29 8.94
N THR A 63 -0.29 -0.70 8.18
CA THR A 63 0.75 0.18 7.64
C THR A 63 0.84 -0.03 6.14
N CYS A 64 0.76 1.05 5.38
CA CYS A 64 1.20 1.06 3.99
C CYS A 64 2.58 1.69 3.87
N GLU A 65 3.33 1.26 2.87
CA GLU A 65 4.60 1.83 2.49
C GLU A 65 4.77 1.75 0.97
N ILE A 66 5.35 2.80 0.39
CA ILE A 66 5.80 2.82 -0.99
C ILE A 66 7.31 2.95 -0.96
N LEU A 67 8.00 2.05 -1.66
CA LEU A 67 9.44 2.11 -1.85
C LEU A 67 9.74 2.51 -3.29
N LEU A 68 10.73 3.39 -3.48
CA LEU A 68 11.29 3.72 -4.79
C LEU A 68 12.67 3.09 -4.90
N ASP A 69 12.85 2.23 -5.90
CA ASP A 69 14.08 1.49 -6.15
C ASP A 69 14.61 0.74 -4.90
N GLY A 70 13.67 0.24 -4.08
CA GLY A 70 13.94 -0.49 -2.83
C GLY A 70 14.21 0.40 -1.61
N ARG A 71 14.13 1.73 -1.73
CA ARG A 71 14.29 2.67 -0.60
C ARG A 71 12.91 3.14 -0.11
N PRO A 72 12.67 3.19 1.22
CA PRO A 72 11.44 3.77 1.76
C PRO A 72 11.21 5.18 1.23
N TRP A 73 10.01 5.46 0.73
CA TRP A 73 9.65 6.77 0.18
C TRP A 73 8.40 7.36 0.83
N LYS A 74 7.32 6.59 0.94
CA LYS A 74 6.10 7.00 1.65
C LYS A 74 5.73 5.93 2.67
N LYS A 75 5.27 6.33 3.84
CA LYS A 75 4.80 5.41 4.89
C LYS A 75 3.70 6.07 5.69
N THR A 76 2.62 5.32 5.92
CA THR A 76 1.51 5.75 6.76
C THR A 76 1.04 4.57 7.60
N THR A 77 0.74 4.83 8.85
CA THR A 77 0.23 3.82 9.80
C THR A 77 -1.09 4.33 10.39
N SER A 78 -2.05 3.43 10.53
CA SER A 78 -3.35 3.69 11.15
C SER A 78 -3.73 2.55 12.09
N SER A 79 -4.40 2.87 13.19
CA SER A 79 -4.72 1.91 14.26
C SER A 79 -6.17 2.07 14.73
N GLY A 80 -6.89 0.95 14.81
CA GLY A 80 -8.29 0.91 15.23
C GLY A 80 -9.09 -0.17 14.51
N ALA A 81 -10.39 -0.17 14.76
CA ALA A 81 -11.34 -0.99 14.01
C ALA A 81 -11.53 -0.40 12.61
N TYR A 82 -11.43 -1.23 11.57
CA TYR A 82 -11.74 -0.86 10.18
C TYR A 82 -11.03 0.38 9.64
N VAL A 83 -9.87 0.71 10.20
CA VAL A 83 -9.06 1.87 9.82
C VAL A 83 -8.44 1.70 8.45
N ILE A 84 -8.18 2.84 7.81
CA ILE A 84 -7.52 2.93 6.52
C ILE A 84 -6.15 3.59 6.70
N ALA A 85 -5.11 2.99 6.11
CA ALA A 85 -3.83 3.66 5.87
C ALA A 85 -3.67 3.90 4.36
N SER A 86 -3.23 5.09 3.98
CA SER A 86 -3.04 5.45 2.57
C SER A 86 -1.68 6.11 2.34
N CYS A 87 -1.05 5.74 1.24
CA CYS A 87 0.26 6.20 0.82
C CYS A 87 0.17 6.63 -0.64
N SER A 88 0.75 7.79 -0.97
CA SER A 88 0.74 8.28 -2.35
C SER A 88 1.89 9.23 -2.64
N GLY A 89 2.18 9.42 -3.93
CA GLY A 89 3.08 10.46 -4.41
C GLY A 89 3.29 10.41 -5.92
N SER A 90 3.92 11.45 -6.46
CA SER A 90 4.37 11.52 -7.84
C SER A 90 5.81 11.01 -7.96
N VAL A 91 6.00 9.92 -8.69
CA VAL A 91 7.29 9.21 -8.81
C VAL A 91 8.37 10.16 -9.33
N GLY A 92 9.46 10.32 -8.59
CA GLY A 92 10.60 11.15 -8.97
C GLY A 92 10.32 12.67 -9.01
N ARG A 93 9.24 13.13 -8.37
CA ARG A 93 8.94 14.55 -8.16
C ARG A 93 8.80 14.96 -6.68
N ASP A 94 8.45 14.01 -5.81
CA ASP A 94 8.43 14.20 -4.34
C ASP A 94 9.62 13.52 -3.66
#